data_AF-A0AAW2PJX0-F1
#
_entry.id   AF-A0AAW2PJX0-F1
#
_cell.length_a   1.000
_cell.length_b   1.000
_cell.length_c   1.000
_cell.angle_alpha   90.00
_cell.angle_beta   90.00
_cell.angle_gamma   90.00
#
_symmetry.space_group_name_H-M   'P 1'
#
loop_
_entity.id
_entity.type
_entity.pdbx_description
1 polymer ?
#
loop_
_entity_poly.entity_id
_entity_poly.type
_entity_poly.pdbx_seq_one_letter_code
_entity_poly.pdbx_strand_id
1 'polypeptide(L)' 'MVVRLDIANFFVHKVLIDNGSSADIIFWEVVKRMGLESAKRSPVQTPLVGFGGSEVASMGTMDLPSFYGGGTPSEDRDG' A
#
# COMPACT_ATOMS: atom_id res chain seq x y z
N MET A 1 -6.55 8.09 -11.03
CA MET A 1 -5.22 8.75 -11.13
C MET A 1 -4.17 7.72 -10.72
N VAL A 2 -2.97 7.69 -11.31
CA VAL A 2 -1.89 6.78 -10.85
C VAL A 2 -0.71 7.61 -10.37
N VAL A 3 -0.25 7.35 -9.16
CA VAL A 3 0.86 8.07 -8.52
C VAL A 3 1.97 7.11 -8.09
N ARG A 4 3.11 7.69 -7.74
CA ARG A 4 4.18 6.98 -7.03
C ARG A 4 4.06 7.28 -5.54
N LEU A 5 4.25 6.27 -4.70
CA LEU A 5 4.30 6.41 -3.24
C LEU A 5 5.55 5.73 -2.69
N ASP A 6 6.10 6.31 -1.63
CA ASP A 6 7.02 5.61 -0.74
C ASP A 6 6.18 4.85 0.30
N ILE A 7 6.29 3.52 0.27
CA ILE A 7 5.60 2.61 1.18
C ILE A 7 6.67 1.74 1.84
N ALA A 8 6.83 1.85 3.15
CA ALA A 8 7.81 1.11 3.93
C ALA A 8 9.25 1.21 3.39
N ASN A 9 9.64 2.40 2.92
CA ASN A 9 10.94 2.69 2.28
C ASN A 9 11.11 2.04 0.90
N PHE A 10 10.01 1.64 0.24
CA PHE A 10 9.99 1.14 -1.13
C PHE A 10 9.20 2.08 -2.04
N PHE A 11 9.80 2.44 -3.18
CA PHE A 11 9.11 3.20 -4.21
C PHE A 11 8.15 2.33 -5.01
N VAL A 12 6.86 2.46 -4.74
CA VAL A 12 5.79 1.80 -5.49
C VAL A 12 5.33 2.74 -6.60
N HIS A 13 5.62 2.37 -7.85
CA HIS A 13 5.54 3.28 -8.99
C HIS A 13 4.13 3.44 -9.59
N LYS A 14 3.23 2.50 -9.31
CA LYS A 14 1.90 2.43 -9.91
C LYS A 14 0.85 2.21 -8.82
N VAL A 15 0.56 3.26 -8.06
CA VAL A 15 -0.53 3.26 -7.08
C VAL A 15 -1.74 3.93 -7.69
N LEU A 16 -2.85 3.19 -7.80
CA LEU A 16 -4.11 3.73 -8.27
C LEU A 16 -4.79 4.51 -7.15
N ILE A 17 -5.10 5.78 -7.41
CA ILE A 17 -5.98 6.59 -6.57
C ILE A 17 -7.41 6.37 -7.05
N ASP A 18 -8.20 5.72 -6.21
CA ASP A 18 -9.62 5.48 -6.37
C ASP A 18 -10.39 6.15 -5.22
N ASN A 19 -10.94 7.34 -5.49
CA ASN A 19 -11.70 8.11 -4.50
C ASN A 19 -13.07 7.50 -4.17
N GLY A 20 -13.52 6.49 -4.92
CA GLY A 20 -14.75 5.76 -4.64
C GLY A 20 -14.53 4.52 -3.77
N SER A 21 -13.27 4.14 -3.51
CA SER A 21 -12.94 3.00 -2.66
C SER A 21 -12.98 3.38 -1.18
N SER A 22 -13.46 2.46 -0.34
CA SER A 22 -13.45 2.58 1.12
C SER A 22 -12.23 1.93 1.78
N ALA A 23 -11.38 1.25 0.99
CA ALA A 23 -10.23 0.51 1.48
C ALA A 23 -9.01 0.69 0.57
N ASP A 24 -7.84 0.74 1.19
CA ASP A 24 -6.55 0.63 0.52
C ASP A 24 -6.18 -0.84 0.31
N ILE A 25 -5.80 -1.19 -0.92
CA ILE A 25 -5.51 -2.58 -1.30
C ILE A 25 -4.10 -2.66 -1.86
N ILE A 26 -3.30 -3.56 -1.30
CA ILE A 26 -1.98 -3.93 -1.83
C ILE A 26 -1.97 -5.42 -2.17
N PHE A 27 -1.49 -5.76 -3.37
CA PHE A 27 -1.38 -7.16 -3.77
C PHE A 27 -0.27 -7.86 -3.00
N TRP A 28 -0.51 -9.12 -2.63
CA TRP A 28 0.47 -9.95 -1.93
C TRP A 28 1.81 -10.06 -2.68
N GLU A 29 1.79 -10.10 -4.01
CA GLU A 29 3.01 -10.08 -4.82
C GLU A 29 3.86 -8.83 -4.60
N VAL A 30 3.24 -7.67 -4.35
CA VAL A 30 3.96 -6.43 -4.05
C VAL A 30 4.58 -6.53 -2.65
N VAL A 31 3.85 -7.06 -1.67
CA VAL A 31 4.36 -7.29 -0.31
C VAL A 31 5.59 -8.20 -0.30
N LYS A 32 5.55 -9.30 -1.08
CA LYS A 32 6.72 -10.20 -1.26
C LYS A 32 7.90 -9.49 -1.94
N ARG A 33 7.65 -8.64 -2.93
CA ARG A 33 8.72 -7.87 -3.59
C ARG A 33 9.35 -6.81 -2.69
N MET A 34 8.61 -6.33 -1.69
CA MET A 34 9.11 -5.45 -0.64
C MET A 34 9.81 -6.22 0.50
N GLY A 35 9.88 -7.56 0.46
CA GLY A 35 10.51 -8.36 1.51
C GLY A 35 9.75 -8.35 2.84
N LEU A 36 8.45 -8.04 2.81
CA LEU A 36 7.59 -7.91 4.00
C LEU A 36 6.72 -9.15 4.23
N GLU A 37 7.00 -10.27 3.56
CA GLU A 37 6.20 -11.50 3.66
C GLU A 37 6.20 -12.13 5.07
N SER A 38 7.24 -11.87 5.85
CA SER A 38 7.40 -12.33 7.22
C SER A 38 6.76 -11.38 8.25
N ALA A 39 6.35 -10.17 7.82
CA ALA A 39 5.72 -9.22 8.71
C ALA A 39 4.34 -9.71 9.16
N LYS A 40 3.99 -9.40 10.41
CA LYS A 40 2.74 -9.85 11.02
C LYS A 40 1.55 -9.25 10.28
N ARG A 41 0.62 -10.11 9.87
CA ARG A 41 -0.69 -9.74 9.32
C ARG A 41 -1.77 -10.01 10.36
N SER A 42 -2.73 -9.11 10.45
CA SER A 42 -3.93 -9.31 11.24
C SER A 42 -4.97 -10.07 10.42
N PRO A 43 -5.63 -11.08 10.99
CA PRO A 43 -6.67 -11.82 10.27
C PRO A 43 -7.87 -10.91 9.99
N VAL A 44 -8.47 -11.08 8.81
CA VAL A 44 -9.74 -10.44 8.43
C VAL A 44 -10.72 -11.55 8.07
N GLN A 45 -11.93 -11.45 8.64
CA GLN A 45 -13.02 -12.39 8.37
C GLN A 45 -14.04 -11.84 7.37
N THR A 46 -14.08 -10.52 7.19
CA THR A 46 -15.00 -9.84 6.28
C THR A 46 -14.39 -9.75 4.88
N PRO A 47 -15.07 -10.21 3.82
CA PRO A 47 -14.57 -10.06 2.46
C PRO A 47 -14.59 -8.60 2.00
N LEU A 48 -13.76 -8.28 1.02
CA LEU A 48 -13.86 -7.02 0.28
C LEU A 48 -14.99 -7.15 -0.74
N VAL A 49 -15.87 -6.16 -0.79
CA VAL A 49 -17.03 -6.13 -1.70
C VAL A 49 -16.80 -5.07 -2.77
N GLY A 50 -16.75 -5.50 -4.03
CA GLY A 50 -16.62 -4.61 -5.18
C GLY A 50 -17.97 -4.01 -5.62
N PHE A 51 -17.93 -3.01 -6.49
CA PHE A 51 -19.12 -2.32 -7.02
C PHE A 51 -20.19 -3.23 -7.64
N GLY A 52 -19.80 -4.41 -8.16
CA GLY A 52 -20.71 -5.40 -8.72
C GLY A 52 -21.25 -6.42 -7.71
N GLY A 53 -21.01 -6.23 -6.41
CA GLY A 53 -21.32 -7.21 -5.36
C GLY A 53 -20.38 -8.42 -5.33
N SER A 54 -19.31 -8.40 -6.12
CA SER A 54 -18.29 -9.44 -6.11
C SER A 54 -17.50 -9.39 -4.81
N GLU A 55 -17.36 -10.55 -4.16
CA GLU A 55 -16.62 -10.69 -2.91
C GLU A 55 -15.23 -11.29 -3.14
N VAL A 56 -14.23 -10.75 -2.47
CA VAL A 56 -12.86 -11.28 -2.46
C VAL A 56 -12.36 -11.37 -1.02
N ALA A 57 -11.97 -12.57 -0.60
CA ALA A 57 -11.30 -12.76 0.68
C ALA A 57 -9.88 -12.17 0.63
N SER A 58 -9.55 -11.30 1.59
CA SER A 58 -8.19 -10.77 1.72
C SER A 58 -7.30 -11.76 2.49
N MET A 59 -5.99 -11.63 2.31
CA MET A 59 -5.03 -12.40 3.11
C MET A 59 -4.85 -11.87 4.55
N GLY A 60 -5.59 -10.82 4.91
CA GLY A 60 -5.43 -10.07 6.16
C GLY A 60 -5.08 -8.60 5.92
N THR A 61 -4.88 -7.88 7.02
CA THR A 61 -4.46 -6.48 7.03
C THR A 61 -3.04 -6.33 7.58
N MET A 62 -2.37 -5.27 7.16
CA MET A 62 -1.02 -4.92 7.60
C MET A 62 -0.93 -3.40 7.69
N ASP A 63 -0.31 -2.92 8.77
CA ASP A 63 0.03 -1.51 8.90
C ASP A 63 1.33 -1.24 8.14
N LEU A 64 1.26 -0.40 7.12
CA LEU A 64 2.41 0.00 6.31
C LEU A 64 2.66 1.49 6.50
N PRO A 65 3.85 1.93 6.93
CA PRO A 65 4.19 3.34 6.91
C PRO A 65 4.23 3.80 5.46
N SER A 66 3.53 4.88 5.14
CA SER A 66 3.59 5.50 3.83
C SER A 66 3.87 6.98 3.97
N PHE A 67 4.73 7.49 3.10
CA PHE A 67 5.06 8.90 3.06
C PHE A 67 4.54 9.47 1.74
N TYR A 68 3.53 10.33 1.83
CA TYR A 68 3.16 11.20 0.72
C TYR A 68 4.09 12.41 0.74
N GLY A 69 5.25 12.26 0.11
CA GLY A 69 6.29 13.28 0.09
C GLY A 69 5.88 14.52 -0.72
N GLY A 70 5.29 15.51 -0.04
CA GLY A 70 5.42 16.91 -0.41
C GLY A 70 6.62 17.50 0.31
N GLY A 71 7.79 17.47 -0.32
CA GLY A 71 9.02 18.08 0.21
C GLY A 71 10.21 17.15 0.11
N THR A 72 11.14 17.50 -0.77
CA THR A 72 12.51 16.97 -0.77
C THR A 72 13.12 17.16 0.61
N PRO A 73 13.79 16.16 1.21
CA PRO A 73 14.84 16.47 2.17
C PRO A 73 15.84 17.32 1.40
N SER A 74 16.04 18.57 1.80
CA SER A 74 17.21 19.31 1.37
C SER A 74 18.41 18.49 1.81
N GLU A 75 19.09 17.86 0.86
CA GLU A 75 20.46 17.42 1.03
C GLU A 75 21.30 18.68 1.27
N ASP A 76 21.39 19.10 2.53
CA ASP A 76 22.51 19.88 3.01
C ASP A 76 23.73 18.93 3.02
N ARG A 77 24.21 18.61 1.80
CA ARG A 77 25.59 18.24 1.58
C ARG A 77 26.37 19.54 1.54
N ASP A 78 26.87 19.96 2.68
CA ASP A 78 28.01 20.86 2.76
C ASP A 78 29.04 20.27 3.74
N GLY A 79 30.23 19.97 3.21
CA GLY A 79 31.49 19.83 3.95
C GLY A 79 31.82 18.47 4.54
#